data_AF-A0AAV8W5H9-F1
#
_entry.id   AF-A0AAV8W5H9-F1
#
_cell.length_a   1.000
_cell.length_b   1.000
_cell.length_c   1.000
_cell.angle_alpha   90.00
_cell.angle_beta   90.00
_cell.angle_gamma   90.00
#
_symmetry.space_group_name_H-M   'P 1'
#
loop_
_entity.id
_entity.type
_entity.pdbx_description
1 polymer ?
#
loop_
_entity_poly.entity_id
_entity_poly.type
_entity_poly.pdbx_seq_one_letter_code
_entity_poly.pdbx_strand_id
1 'polypeptide(L)'
;MVLLERQRTEILILLGCGDKIRSQAMKCALYLMRNIPKTKSRKGQVNKIFHKFEEHGTVHDLPRTGRARALNEERKLDITLELLENPHTSTVSLARNHDVPRTTIRRFLKQEKYHPYKVYLVQELLEDDYNRRLQFCEEIMRRFDENNGFQRDILFSDEAMFYLNGVVNRHNNYRFWSQENPHWTCESHMQHSQKVNVWAATQTDVKFTAAGFLIKY
;
A
#
# COMPACT_ATOMS: atom_id res chain seq x y z
N MET A 1 -31.90 -14.54 5.95
CA MET A 1 -31.73 -15.01 7.33
C MET A 1 -30.81 -16.22 7.30
N VAL A 2 -29.60 -16.08 7.85
CA VAL A 2 -28.59 -17.15 7.87
C VAL A 2 -28.87 -18.04 9.08
N LEU A 3 -29.00 -19.36 8.88
CA LEU A 3 -29.22 -20.32 9.97
C LEU A 3 -27.87 -20.66 10.61
N LEU A 4 -27.84 -20.62 11.94
CA LEU A 4 -26.68 -21.00 12.77
C LEU A 4 -26.43 -22.51 12.66
N GLU A 5 -25.19 -22.95 12.87
CA GLU A 5 -24.82 -24.37 12.77
C GLU A 5 -25.67 -25.26 13.69
N ARG A 6 -25.90 -24.84 14.94
CA ARG A 6 -26.79 -25.52 15.88
C ARG A 6 -28.19 -25.76 15.31
N GLN A 7 -28.75 -24.75 14.64
CA GLN A 7 -30.08 -24.84 14.03
C GLN A 7 -30.09 -25.81 12.85
N ARG A 8 -29.00 -25.88 12.08
CA ARG A 8 -28.85 -26.82 10.95
C ARG A 8 -28.69 -28.26 11.44
N THR A 9 -27.93 -28.50 12.51
CA THR A 9 -27.79 -29.81 13.13
C THR A 9 -29.11 -30.28 13.75
N GLU A 10 -29.83 -29.40 14.43
CA GLU A 10 -31.16 -29.69 14.97
C GLU A 10 -32.17 -30.02 13.88
N ILE A 11 -32.12 -29.32 12.73
CA ILE A 11 -32.91 -29.66 11.54
C ILE A 11 -32.61 -31.09 11.09
N LEU A 12 -31.33 -31.49 10.98
CA LEU A 12 -30.95 -32.83 10.53
C LEU A 12 -31.40 -33.93 11.51
N ILE A 13 -31.27 -33.69 12.82
CA ILE A 13 -31.74 -34.60 13.87
C ILE A 13 -33.27 -34.76 13.80
N LEU A 14 -34.01 -33.65 13.67
CA LEU A 14 -35.48 -33.66 13.59
C LEU A 14 -36.03 -34.33 12.32
N LEU A 15 -35.29 -34.22 11.21
CA LEU A 15 -35.64 -34.87 9.95
C LEU A 15 -35.45 -36.39 9.98
N GLY A 16 -34.78 -36.93 11.00
CA GLY A 16 -34.48 -38.35 11.14
C GLY A 16 -33.55 -38.82 10.04
N CYS A 17 -32.30 -38.36 10.05
CA CYS A 17 -31.23 -38.93 9.23
C CYS A 17 -31.02 -40.40 9.63
N GLY A 18 -31.68 -41.31 8.90
CA GLY A 18 -31.55 -42.76 9.07
C GLY A 18 -32.67 -43.54 8.37
N ASP A 19 -33.92 -43.10 8.50
CA ASP A 19 -35.03 -44.02 8.24
C ASP A 19 -35.62 -43.96 6.83
N LYS A 20 -35.31 -42.97 5.99
CA LYS A 20 -35.84 -42.79 4.60
C LYS A 20 -37.38 -42.87 4.42
N ILE A 21 -38.16 -43.07 5.48
CA ILE A 21 -39.61 -43.36 5.46
C ILE A 21 -40.46 -42.09 5.36
N ARG A 22 -39.94 -40.92 5.76
CA ARG A 22 -40.73 -39.69 5.90
C ARG A 22 -40.73 -38.83 4.64
N SER A 23 -41.92 -38.49 4.15
CA SER A 23 -42.11 -37.57 3.02
C SER A 23 -41.64 -36.14 3.34
N GLN A 24 -41.33 -35.37 2.30
CA GLN A 24 -40.79 -34.02 2.42
C GLN A 24 -41.73 -33.03 3.14
N ALA A 25 -43.04 -33.20 2.96
CA ALA A 25 -44.05 -32.39 3.65
C ALA A 25 -44.09 -32.70 5.15
N MET A 26 -43.97 -33.98 5.51
CA MET A 26 -43.93 -34.46 6.90
C MET A 26 -42.68 -33.93 7.63
N LYS A 27 -41.54 -33.97 6.95
CA LYS A 27 -40.25 -33.41 7.39
C LYS A 27 -40.35 -31.92 7.73
N CYS A 28 -40.93 -31.12 6.84
CA CYS A 28 -41.15 -29.68 7.06
C CYS A 28 -42.18 -29.43 8.17
N ALA A 29 -43.26 -30.22 8.24
CA ALA A 29 -44.32 -30.09 9.22
C ALA A 29 -43.82 -30.40 10.64
N LEU A 30 -43.01 -31.44 10.82
CA LEU A 30 -42.40 -31.78 12.12
C LEU A 30 -41.46 -30.67 12.64
N TYR A 31 -40.66 -30.09 11.75
CA TYR A 31 -39.81 -28.95 12.10
C TYR A 31 -40.64 -27.72 12.52
N LEU A 32 -41.70 -27.41 11.77
CA LEU A 32 -42.60 -26.29 12.06
C LEU A 32 -43.46 -26.53 13.32
N MET A 33 -43.87 -27.76 13.60
CA MET A 33 -44.67 -28.12 14.79
C MET A 33 -43.85 -28.07 16.08
N ARG A 34 -42.56 -28.45 16.04
CA ARG A 34 -41.70 -28.45 17.24
C ARG A 34 -41.04 -27.10 17.51
N ASN A 35 -40.87 -26.25 16.48
CA ASN A 35 -40.26 -24.93 16.58
C ASN A 35 -41.22 -23.83 16.08
N ILE A 36 -42.02 -23.25 16.99
CA ILE A 36 -42.81 -22.02 16.76
C ILE A 36 -42.41 -20.98 17.83
N PRO A 37 -42.11 -19.69 17.53
CA PRO A 37 -41.77 -19.03 16.27
C PRO A 37 -40.38 -18.35 16.37
N LYS A 38 -39.28 -19.09 16.63
CA LYS A 38 -37.96 -18.43 16.74
C LYS A 38 -37.26 -18.20 15.40
N THR A 39 -37.60 -18.92 14.33
CA THR A 39 -37.15 -18.60 12.96
C THR A 39 -38.14 -19.16 11.92
N LYS A 40 -38.60 -18.36 10.95
CA LYS A 40 -39.42 -18.83 9.83
C LYS A 40 -38.49 -19.39 8.75
N SER A 41 -38.06 -20.65 8.87
CA SER A 41 -37.22 -21.28 7.84
C SER A 41 -38.06 -21.60 6.60
N ARG A 42 -37.61 -21.17 5.40
CA ARG A 42 -38.30 -21.46 4.14
C ARG A 42 -38.09 -22.94 3.77
N LYS A 43 -39.12 -23.64 3.28
CA LYS A 43 -39.04 -25.06 2.85
C LYS A 43 -37.81 -25.36 1.98
N GLY A 44 -37.47 -24.45 1.06
CA GLY A 44 -36.29 -24.60 0.19
C GLY A 44 -34.94 -24.51 0.91
N GLN A 45 -34.85 -23.81 2.05
CA GLN A 45 -33.62 -23.70 2.84
C GLN A 45 -33.32 -25.01 3.60
N VAL A 46 -34.37 -25.67 4.10
CA VAL A 46 -34.27 -27.00 4.74
C VAL A 46 -33.79 -28.04 3.72
N ASN A 47 -34.34 -28.03 2.50
CA ASN A 47 -33.89 -28.93 1.43
C ASN A 47 -32.44 -28.73 1.04
N LYS A 48 -31.99 -27.47 0.90
CA LYS A 48 -30.59 -27.18 0.58
C LYS A 48 -29.64 -27.68 1.67
N ILE A 49 -30.04 -27.60 2.95
CA ILE A 49 -29.24 -28.14 4.06
C ILE A 49 -29.20 -29.67 4.01
N PHE A 50 -30.35 -30.32 3.78
CA PHE A 50 -30.45 -31.77 3.72
C PHE A 50 -29.64 -32.34 2.54
N HIS A 51 -29.81 -31.82 1.32
CA HIS A 51 -29.04 -32.27 0.16
C HIS A 51 -27.54 -32.03 0.33
N LYS A 52 -27.13 -30.85 0.83
CA LYS A 52 -25.73 -30.58 1.13
C LYS A 52 -25.14 -31.58 2.13
N PHE A 53 -25.93 -31.98 3.12
CA PHE A 53 -25.52 -32.96 4.11
C PHE A 53 -25.46 -34.38 3.52
N GLU A 54 -26.41 -34.78 2.67
CA GLU A 54 -26.34 -36.08 1.97
C GLU A 54 -25.13 -36.17 1.01
N GLU A 55 -24.80 -35.08 0.32
CA GLU A 55 -23.70 -35.05 -0.66
C GLU A 55 -22.31 -34.93 -0.02
N HIS A 56 -22.17 -34.13 1.04
CA HIS A 56 -20.86 -33.79 1.62
C HIS A 56 -20.68 -34.22 3.08
N GLY A 57 -21.70 -34.78 3.73
CA GLY A 57 -21.66 -35.23 5.13
C GLY A 57 -21.45 -34.09 6.14
N THR A 58 -21.53 -32.82 5.73
CA THR A 58 -21.18 -31.67 6.57
C THR A 58 -22.29 -30.64 6.66
N VAL A 59 -22.42 -30.07 7.86
CA VAL A 59 -23.37 -29.00 8.18
C VAL A 59 -22.74 -27.61 7.98
N HIS A 60 -21.40 -27.55 7.99
CA HIS A 60 -20.61 -26.34 7.80
C HIS A 60 -20.81 -25.73 6.42
N ASP A 61 -20.50 -24.44 6.28
CA ASP A 61 -20.50 -23.79 4.98
C ASP A 61 -19.39 -24.38 4.11
N LEU A 62 -19.74 -24.75 2.88
CA LEU A 62 -18.78 -25.27 1.92
C LEU A 62 -17.86 -24.14 1.43
N PRO A 63 -16.62 -24.48 1.03
CA PRO A 63 -15.73 -23.54 0.36
C PRO A 63 -16.45 -22.92 -0.84
N ARG A 64 -16.57 -21.60 -0.85
CA ARG A 64 -17.15 -20.88 -1.98
C ARG A 64 -16.07 -20.65 -3.02
N THR A 65 -16.36 -20.96 -4.28
CA THR A 65 -15.56 -20.48 -5.39
C THR A 65 -15.72 -18.96 -5.46
N GLY A 66 -14.66 -18.24 -5.05
CA GLY A 66 -14.62 -16.79 -5.13
C GLY A 66 -14.54 -16.31 -6.58
N ARG A 67 -14.63 -14.99 -6.77
CA ARG A 67 -14.35 -14.37 -8.07
C ARG A 67 -12.91 -14.71 -8.50
N ALA A 68 -12.73 -15.06 -9.77
CA ALA A 68 -11.41 -15.29 -10.37
C ALA A 68 -10.50 -14.07 -10.10
N ARG A 69 -9.25 -14.36 -9.69
CA ARG A 69 -8.25 -13.30 -9.46
C ARG A 69 -7.80 -12.76 -10.81
N ALA A 70 -7.65 -11.43 -10.90
CA ALA A 70 -7.22 -10.76 -12.12
C ALA A 70 -5.74 -11.03 -12.48
N LEU A 71 -4.98 -11.69 -11.60
CA LEU A 71 -3.54 -11.90 -11.74
C LEU A 71 -3.27 -13.40 -11.66
N ASN A 72 -2.89 -13.97 -12.81
CA ASN A 72 -2.48 -15.37 -12.97
C ASN A 72 -1.05 -15.56 -12.46
N GLU A 73 -0.65 -16.80 -12.17
CA GLU A 73 0.70 -17.11 -11.66
C GLU A 73 1.82 -16.71 -12.65
N GLU A 74 1.60 -16.88 -13.96
CA GLU A 74 2.53 -16.44 -15.01
C GLU A 74 2.79 -14.93 -14.94
N ARG A 75 1.74 -14.10 -14.91
CA ARG A 75 1.87 -12.64 -14.79
C ARG A 75 2.53 -12.20 -13.49
N LYS A 76 2.35 -12.95 -12.40
CA LYS A 76 3.07 -12.66 -11.14
C LYS A 76 4.56 -12.87 -11.31
N LEU A 77 4.95 -13.96 -11.98
CA LEU A 77 6.34 -14.27 -12.25
C LEU A 77 6.96 -13.18 -13.10
N ASP A 78 6.30 -12.75 -14.18
CA ASP A 78 6.81 -11.72 -15.08
C ASP A 78 7.01 -10.37 -14.36
N ILE A 79 6.04 -9.94 -13.55
CA ILE A 79 6.17 -8.72 -12.73
C ILE A 79 7.33 -8.83 -11.74
N THR A 80 7.55 -10.02 -11.17
CA THR A 80 8.63 -10.26 -10.21
C THR A 80 9.99 -10.24 -10.90
N LEU A 81 10.10 -10.84 -12.08
CA LEU A 81 11.31 -10.80 -12.92
C LEU A 81 11.64 -9.36 -13.34
N GLU A 82 10.66 -8.59 -13.83
CA GLU A 82 10.88 -7.20 -14.22
C GLU A 82 11.36 -6.33 -13.04
N LEU A 83 10.82 -6.57 -11.84
CA LEU A 83 11.29 -5.89 -10.62
C LEU A 83 12.68 -6.32 -10.20
N LEU A 84 13.08 -7.57 -10.45
CA LEU A 84 14.41 -8.05 -10.15
C LEU A 84 15.45 -7.46 -11.12
N GLU A 85 15.11 -7.41 -12.41
CA GLU A 85 15.95 -6.81 -13.45
C GLU A 85 16.05 -5.29 -13.29
N ASN A 86 14.93 -4.62 -13.01
CA ASN A 86 14.84 -3.18 -12.90
C ASN A 86 14.04 -2.78 -11.65
N PRO A 87 14.69 -2.74 -10.48
CA PRO A 87 14.00 -2.44 -9.22
C PRO A 87 13.41 -1.03 -9.11
N HIS A 88 13.91 -0.14 -9.96
CA HIS A 88 13.45 1.23 -10.06
C HIS A 88 12.14 1.40 -10.84
N THR A 89 11.60 0.31 -11.36
CA THR A 89 10.37 0.34 -12.16
C THR A 89 9.19 0.79 -11.30
N SER A 90 8.50 1.82 -11.79
CA SER A 90 7.35 2.37 -11.07
C SER A 90 6.14 1.43 -11.17
N THR A 91 5.29 1.41 -10.13
CA THR A 91 3.99 0.71 -10.19
C THR A 91 3.06 1.20 -11.32
N VAL A 92 3.31 2.38 -11.89
CA VAL A 92 2.57 2.86 -13.07
C VAL A 92 3.11 2.20 -14.34
N SER A 93 4.43 2.10 -14.47
CA SER A 93 5.11 1.43 -15.57
C SER A 93 4.72 -0.05 -15.59
N LEU A 94 4.81 -0.75 -14.46
CA LEU A 94 4.37 -2.14 -14.34
C LEU A 94 2.89 -2.33 -14.73
N ALA A 95 2.02 -1.39 -14.37
CA ALA A 95 0.60 -1.44 -14.73
C ALA A 95 0.39 -1.35 -16.25
N ARG A 96 1.19 -0.52 -16.92
CA ARG A 96 1.15 -0.34 -18.38
C ARG A 96 1.76 -1.53 -19.11
N ASN A 97 2.91 -2.03 -18.62
CA ASN A 97 3.65 -3.12 -19.26
C ASN A 97 2.87 -4.43 -19.24
N HIS A 98 2.17 -4.72 -18.13
CA HIS A 98 1.44 -5.98 -17.93
C HIS A 98 -0.06 -5.90 -18.22
N ASP A 99 -0.56 -4.73 -18.63
CA ASP A 99 -2.00 -4.43 -18.80
C ASP A 99 -2.83 -4.87 -17.57
N VAL A 100 -2.38 -4.45 -16.40
CA VAL A 100 -3.00 -4.78 -15.11
C VAL A 100 -3.30 -3.48 -14.35
N PRO A 101 -4.48 -3.36 -13.72
CA PRO A 101 -4.78 -2.21 -12.88
C PRO A 101 -3.73 -2.03 -11.78
N ARG A 102 -3.24 -0.80 -11.62
CA ARG A 102 -2.22 -0.43 -10.62
C ARG A 102 -2.57 -0.89 -9.20
N THR A 103 -3.86 -0.92 -8.85
CA THR A 103 -4.35 -1.39 -7.56
C THR A 103 -4.09 -2.88 -7.33
N THR A 104 -4.20 -3.69 -8.39
CA THR A 104 -3.92 -5.13 -8.33
C THR A 104 -2.42 -5.38 -8.14
N ILE A 105 -1.55 -4.65 -8.84
CA ILE A 105 -0.10 -4.72 -8.66
C ILE A 105 0.29 -4.35 -7.23
N ARG A 106 -0.22 -3.23 -6.70
CA ARG A 106 0.05 -2.83 -5.30
C ARG A 106 -0.40 -3.89 -4.29
N ARG A 107 -1.55 -4.54 -4.53
CA ARG A 107 -2.02 -5.65 -3.67
C ARG A 107 -1.11 -6.87 -3.77
N PHE A 108 -0.69 -7.23 -4.97
CA PHE A 108 0.25 -8.32 -5.22
C PHE A 108 1.58 -8.08 -4.52
N LEU A 109 2.21 -6.92 -4.72
CA LEU A 109 3.47 -6.56 -4.08
C LEU A 109 3.38 -6.63 -2.55
N LYS A 110 2.27 -6.18 -1.95
CA LYS A 110 2.05 -6.28 -0.51
C LYS A 110 1.87 -7.72 -0.03
N GLN A 111 1.27 -8.59 -0.84
CA GLN A 111 1.13 -10.02 -0.53
C GLN A 111 2.49 -10.73 -0.54
N GLU A 112 3.33 -10.42 -1.53
CA GLU A 112 4.70 -10.92 -1.68
C GLU A 112 5.73 -10.18 -0.81
N LYS A 113 5.28 -9.39 0.19
CA LYS A 113 6.15 -8.68 1.15
C LYS A 113 7.11 -7.66 0.53
N TYR A 114 6.80 -7.13 -0.65
CA TYR A 114 7.52 -5.99 -1.20
C TYR A 114 7.09 -4.70 -0.51
N HIS A 115 8.09 -3.89 -0.18
CA HIS A 115 7.94 -2.61 0.49
C HIS A 115 8.48 -1.48 -0.40
N PRO A 116 7.79 -0.33 -0.44
CA PRO A 116 8.30 0.84 -1.13
C PRO A 116 9.37 1.51 -0.27
N TYR A 117 10.59 1.59 -0.79
CA TYR A 117 11.70 2.29 -0.16
C TYR A 117 12.02 3.58 -0.91
N LYS A 118 12.39 4.62 -0.18
CA LYS A 118 12.81 5.90 -0.75
C LYS A 118 14.33 5.89 -0.91
N VAL A 119 14.83 6.26 -2.09
CA VAL A 119 16.27 6.50 -2.27
C VAL A 119 16.66 7.77 -1.52
N TYR A 120 17.70 7.67 -0.71
CA TYR A 120 18.31 8.83 -0.07
C TYR A 120 19.38 9.37 -1.03
N LEU A 121 19.23 10.61 -1.44
CA LEU A 121 20.34 11.33 -2.04
C LEU A 121 21.20 11.84 -0.87
N VAL A 122 22.38 11.28 -0.70
CA VAL A 122 23.32 11.70 0.34
C VAL A 122 24.36 12.57 -0.35
N GLN A 123 24.60 13.77 0.19
CA GLN A 123 25.79 14.54 -0.19
C GLN A 123 27.01 13.82 0.40
N GLU A 124 28.02 13.56 -0.41
CA GLU A 124 29.29 13.02 0.08
C GLU A 124 29.88 14.01 1.08
N LEU A 125 30.06 13.58 2.32
CA LEU A 125 30.67 14.37 3.37
C LEU A 125 32.16 14.02 3.42
N LEU A 126 33.01 15.03 3.38
CA LEU A 126 34.44 14.87 3.60
C LEU A 126 34.70 14.75 5.11
N GLU A 127 35.79 14.08 5.51
CA GLU A 127 36.13 13.90 6.94
C GLU A 127 36.26 15.24 7.69
N ASP A 128 36.73 16.29 7.00
CA ASP A 128 36.86 17.64 7.55
C ASP A 128 35.52 18.37 7.76
N ASP A 129 34.45 17.94 7.08
CA ASP A 129 33.15 18.62 7.15
C ASP A 129 32.53 18.48 8.54
N TYR A 130 32.82 17.40 9.26
CA TYR A 130 32.34 17.22 10.63
C TYR A 130 32.86 18.33 11.55
N ASN A 131 34.18 18.56 11.53
CA ASN A 131 34.82 19.58 12.37
C ASN A 131 34.35 20.98 11.97
N ARG A 132 34.23 21.27 10.67
CA ARG A 132 33.73 22.57 10.19
C ARG A 132 32.29 22.83 10.61
N ARG A 133 31.42 21.80 10.55
CA ARG A 133 30.03 21.90 11.00
C ARG A 133 29.93 22.12 12.50
N LEU A 134 30.75 21.43 13.29
CA LEU A 134 30.78 21.61 14.74
C LEU A 134 31.22 23.02 15.12
N GLN A 135 32.32 23.51 14.54
CA GLN A 135 32.81 24.88 14.76
C GLN A 135 31.78 25.94 14.35
N PHE A 136 31.08 25.72 13.24
CA PHE A 136 29.99 26.61 12.80
C PHE A 136 28.85 26.64 13.83
N CYS A 137 28.42 25.49 14.34
CA CYS A 137 27.39 25.41 15.36
C CYS A 137 27.80 26.12 16.65
N GLU A 138 29.03 25.90 17.13
CA GLU A 138 29.56 26.55 18.34
C GLU A 138 29.62 28.08 18.20
N GLU A 139 30.10 28.58 17.06
CA GLU A 139 30.18 30.02 16.80
C GLU A 139 28.78 30.66 16.66
N ILE A 140 27.84 29.99 16.00
CA ILE A 140 26.45 30.46 15.90
C ILE A 140 25.79 30.51 17.28
N MET A 141 25.97 29.47 18.12
CA MET A 141 25.44 29.46 19.49
C MET A 141 26.01 30.61 20.32
N ARG A 142 27.32 30.85 20.26
CA ARG A 142 27.96 31.97 20.95
C ARG A 142 27.37 33.32 20.54
N ARG A 143 27.14 33.54 19.24
CA ARG A 143 26.51 34.78 18.73
C ARG A 143 25.08 34.97 19.18
N PHE A 144 24.33 33.87 19.36
CA PHE A 144 22.98 33.93 19.94
C PHE A 144 23.01 34.31 21.43
N ASP A 145 23.99 33.80 22.19
CA ASP A 145 24.14 34.14 23.61
C ASP A 145 24.62 35.58 23.83
N GLU A 146 25.48 36.10 22.94
CA GLU A 146 26.01 37.47 23.01
C GLU A 146 24.98 38.54 22.57
N ASN A 147 24.07 38.20 21.65
CA ASN A 147 23.09 39.14 21.10
C ASN A 147 21.70 38.49 20.92
N ASN A 148 20.77 38.82 21.82
CA ASN A 148 19.37 38.40 21.77
C ASN A 148 18.60 38.79 20.49
N GLY A 149 19.14 39.68 19.64
CA GLY A 149 18.55 40.09 18.37
C GLY A 149 19.13 39.40 17.14
N PHE A 150 20.21 38.61 17.27
CA PHE A 150 20.99 38.10 16.14
C PHE A 150 20.16 37.27 15.14
N GLN A 151 19.11 36.56 15.58
CA GLN A 151 18.21 35.81 14.69
C GLN A 151 17.54 36.67 13.62
N ARG A 152 17.38 37.98 13.88
CA ARG A 152 16.76 38.91 12.94
C ARG A 152 17.74 39.37 11.89
N ASP A 153 19.03 39.31 12.15
CA ASP A 153 20.08 39.72 11.20
C ASP A 153 20.45 38.58 10.22
N ILE A 154 19.96 37.36 10.46
CA ILE A 154 20.24 36.19 9.62
C ILE A 154 19.24 36.13 8.45
N LEU A 155 19.78 36.22 7.24
CA LEU A 155 19.07 35.93 6.00
C LEU A 155 19.42 34.51 5.54
N PHE A 156 18.45 33.62 5.47
CA PHE A 156 18.62 32.28 4.90
C PHE A 156 18.30 32.32 3.41
N SER A 157 19.19 31.82 2.58
CA SER A 157 18.93 31.64 1.14
C SER A 157 19.13 30.20 0.74
N ASP A 158 18.30 29.72 -0.19
CA ASP A 158 18.48 28.41 -0.81
C ASP A 158 18.30 28.51 -2.32
N GLU A 159 18.93 27.58 -3.05
CA GLU A 159 18.84 27.45 -4.50
C GLU A 159 18.22 26.09 -4.86
N ALA A 160 17.10 26.13 -5.58
CA ALA A 160 16.43 24.95 -6.08
C ALA A 160 16.58 24.86 -7.61
N MET A 161 17.09 23.72 -8.07
CA MET A 161 17.24 23.42 -9.49
C MET A 161 16.03 22.64 -10.01
N PHE A 162 15.38 23.17 -11.04
CA PHE A 162 14.24 22.55 -11.72
C PHE A 162 14.62 22.19 -13.15
N TYR A 163 14.33 20.94 -13.54
CA TYR A 163 14.57 20.47 -14.90
C TYR A 163 13.35 20.73 -15.80
N LEU A 164 13.57 21.34 -16.97
CA LEU A 164 12.48 21.67 -17.91
C LEU A 164 11.98 20.46 -18.71
N ASN A 165 12.70 19.34 -18.67
CA ASN A 165 12.36 18.10 -19.38
C ASN A 165 11.23 17.29 -18.71
N GLY A 166 10.54 17.83 -17.71
CA GLY A 166 9.45 17.16 -17.00
C GLY A 166 9.88 15.98 -16.13
N VAL A 167 11.19 15.77 -15.94
CA VAL A 167 11.68 14.74 -15.02
C VAL A 167 11.38 15.20 -13.61
N VAL A 168 10.45 14.48 -12.96
CA VAL A 168 10.07 14.69 -11.56
C VAL A 168 11.32 14.72 -10.70
N ASN A 169 11.43 15.76 -9.87
CA ASN A 169 12.55 16.00 -8.98
C ASN A 169 12.90 14.71 -8.20
N ARG A 170 14.05 14.11 -8.53
CA ARG A 170 14.47 12.77 -8.05
C ARG A 170 14.45 12.69 -6.51
N HIS A 171 14.69 13.82 -5.85
CA HIS A 171 14.69 14.01 -4.40
C HIS A 171 13.39 13.60 -3.67
N ASN A 172 12.21 13.74 -4.32
CA ASN A 172 10.94 13.58 -3.62
C ASN A 172 10.13 12.33 -3.97
N ASN A 173 10.34 11.72 -5.14
CA ASN A 173 9.41 10.69 -5.61
C ASN A 173 10.06 9.45 -6.23
N TYR A 174 11.37 9.25 -6.06
CA TYR A 174 11.99 8.00 -6.47
C TYR A 174 11.81 6.93 -5.39
N ARG A 175 10.89 6.00 -5.65
CA ARG A 175 10.62 4.84 -4.80
C ARG A 175 10.82 3.57 -5.59
N PHE A 176 11.58 2.65 -5.03
CA PHE A 176 11.72 1.30 -5.55
C PHE A 176 10.98 0.31 -4.65
N TRP A 177 10.66 -0.86 -5.18
CA TRP A 177 9.97 -1.92 -4.44
C TRP A 177 10.93 -3.08 -4.23
N SER A 178 11.17 -3.43 -2.98
CA SER A 178 12.03 -4.55 -2.61
C SER A 178 11.48 -5.27 -1.38
N GLN A 179 11.80 -6.55 -1.19
CA GLN A 179 11.44 -7.28 0.03
C GLN A 179 12.33 -6.89 1.21
N GLU A 180 13.61 -6.63 0.94
CA GLU A 180 14.59 -6.16 1.90
C GLU A 180 15.08 -4.76 1.53
N ASN A 181 15.61 -3.99 2.49
CA ASN A 181 16.14 -2.66 2.21
C ASN A 181 17.56 -2.76 1.60
N PRO A 182 17.76 -2.42 0.31
CA PRO A 182 19.06 -2.49 -0.33
C PRO A 182 19.94 -1.27 -0.02
N HIS A 183 19.47 -0.31 0.79
CA HIS A 183 20.20 0.90 1.16
C HIS A 183 20.76 1.69 -0.03
N TRP A 184 20.01 1.73 -1.15
CA TRP A 184 20.48 2.41 -2.35
C TRP A 184 20.69 3.90 -2.16
N THR A 185 21.87 4.33 -2.59
CA THR A 185 22.25 5.70 -2.86
C THR A 185 22.28 5.90 -4.38
N CYS A 186 21.94 7.10 -4.85
CA CYS A 186 21.95 7.41 -6.27
C CYS A 186 22.77 8.69 -6.50
N GLU A 187 23.81 8.58 -7.32
CA GLU A 187 24.58 9.72 -7.79
C GLU A 187 23.77 10.49 -8.85
N SER A 188 23.63 11.80 -8.64
CA SER A 188 22.83 12.65 -9.52
C SER A 188 23.63 13.11 -10.75
N HIS A 189 23.80 12.22 -11.72
CA HIS A 189 24.39 12.57 -13.03
C HIS A 189 23.32 13.09 -14.00
N MET A 190 23.20 14.41 -14.12
CA MET A 190 22.45 15.08 -15.18
C MET A 190 23.17 16.36 -15.59
N GLN A 191 24.28 16.25 -16.33
CA GLN A 191 25.09 17.41 -16.75
C GLN A 191 24.52 18.16 -17.97
N HIS A 192 23.60 17.58 -18.75
CA HIS A 192 23.24 18.11 -20.09
C HIS A 192 21.75 18.47 -20.33
N SER A 193 20.93 18.55 -19.29
CA SER A 193 19.51 18.96 -19.44
C SER A 193 19.33 20.45 -19.15
N GLN A 194 18.43 21.13 -19.88
CA GLN A 194 18.06 22.52 -19.60
C GLN A 194 17.45 22.67 -18.21
N LYS A 195 17.92 23.65 -17.44
CA LYS A 195 17.54 23.83 -16.03
C LYS A 195 17.21 25.28 -15.72
N VAL A 196 16.24 25.44 -14.84
CA VAL A 196 15.94 26.72 -14.20
C VAL A 196 16.45 26.63 -12.77
N ASN A 197 17.34 27.54 -12.41
CA ASN A 197 17.73 27.73 -11.02
C ASN A 197 16.88 28.84 -10.43
N VAL A 198 16.16 28.52 -9.36
CA VAL A 198 15.38 29.46 -8.58
C VAL A 198 16.10 29.66 -7.26
N TRP A 199 16.31 30.92 -6.89
CA TRP A 199 16.83 31.27 -5.58
C TRP A 199 15.76 32.02 -4.79
N ALA A 200 15.69 31.73 -3.50
CA ALA A 200 14.80 32.42 -2.58
C ALA A 200 15.54 32.69 -1.28
N ALA A 201 15.33 33.89 -0.72
CA ALA A 201 15.86 34.24 0.57
C ALA A 201 14.73 34.65 1.53
N THR A 202 14.80 34.15 2.76
CA THR A 202 13.83 34.40 3.83
C THR A 202 14.55 34.87 5.09
N GLN A 203 13.89 35.77 5.80
CA GLN A 203 14.35 36.32 7.07
C GLN A 203 13.21 36.17 8.07
N THR A 204 13.53 35.99 9.34
CA THR A 204 12.56 35.73 10.41
C THR A 204 11.41 36.74 10.47
N ASP A 205 11.66 38.00 10.11
CA ASP A 205 10.66 39.08 10.16
C ASP A 205 9.99 39.40 8.81
N VAL A 206 10.42 38.81 7.68
CA VAL A 206 9.86 39.07 6.33
C VAL A 206 9.64 37.76 5.59
N LYS A 207 8.37 37.49 5.20
CA LYS A 207 7.98 36.21 4.58
C LYS A 207 8.72 35.88 3.27
N PHE A 208 9.17 36.88 2.50
CA PHE A 208 10.03 36.74 1.34
C PHE A 208 10.79 38.06 1.09
N THR A 209 12.12 38.03 1.13
CA THR A 209 12.94 39.25 0.98
C THR A 209 13.39 39.49 -0.46
N ALA A 210 13.66 38.41 -1.20
CA ALA A 210 13.95 38.47 -2.64
C ALA A 210 13.83 37.07 -3.27
N ALA A 211 13.36 37.02 -4.51
CA ALA A 211 13.34 35.81 -5.33
C ALA A 211 13.70 36.17 -6.77
N GLY A 212 14.46 35.31 -7.44
CA GLY A 212 14.80 35.46 -8.84
C GLY A 212 15.00 34.09 -9.50
N PHE A 213 15.01 34.09 -10.82
CA PHE A 213 15.23 32.90 -11.62
C PHE A 213 16.30 33.17 -12.67
N LEU A 214 17.18 32.20 -12.87
CA LEU A 214 18.19 32.23 -13.93
C LEU A 214 18.02 30.96 -14.76
N ILE A 215 17.84 31.13 -16.07
CA ILE A 215 17.80 30.02 -17.02
C ILE A 215 19.24 29.71 -17.41
N LYS A 216 19.71 28.48 -17.11
CA LYS A 216 21.01 27.98 -17.58
C LYS A 216 20.75 27.01 -18.75
N TYR A 217 21.33 27.33 -19.90
CA TYR A 217 21.29 26.51 -21.12
C TYR A 217 22.33 25.39 -21.05
#